data_AF-E6SG28-F1
#
_entry.id   AF-E6SG28-F1
#
_cell.length_a   1.000
_cell.length_b   1.000
_cell.length_c   1.000
_cell.angle_alpha   90.00
_cell.angle_beta   90.00
_cell.angle_gamma   90.00
#
_symmetry.space_group_name_H-M   'P 1'
#
loop_
_entity.id
_entity.type
_entity.pdbx_description
1 polymer ?
#
loop_
_entity_poly.entity_id
_entity_poly.type
_entity_poly.pdbx_seq_one_letter_code
_entity_poly.pdbx_strand_id
1 'polypeptide(L)'
;MTAPPMCQGCSRRPEAYRKRGWCYDCKPGSKGRPLPCRRCGRDGDYWSSGLCRLCHPLAPQAPDSCRDCLAWGVTRLRGRLCLACTAWRYAHPGAGECICCHRELAVNQHQACRLCWAQTFTRQAQLGLPRDVLSANQAGQQLWFANMNRPEFPGGC
;
A
#
# COMPACT_ATOMS: atom_id res chain seq x y z
N MET A 1 -3.01 -22.58 7.81
CA MET A 1 -1.62 -22.70 7.28
C MET A 1 -0.66 -22.39 8.41
N THR A 2 0.32 -23.24 8.67
CA THR A 2 1.33 -23.04 9.73
C THR A 2 2.50 -22.22 9.20
N ALA A 3 3.08 -21.36 10.04
CA ALA A 3 4.29 -20.62 9.68
C ALA A 3 5.44 -21.61 9.37
N PRO A 4 6.21 -21.39 8.29
CA PRO A 4 7.38 -22.19 8.00
C PRO A 4 8.44 -22.03 9.10
N PRO A 5 9.14 -23.11 9.50
CA PRO A 5 10.29 -23.05 10.40
C PRO A 5 11.35 -22.06 9.93
N MET A 6 12.13 -21.51 10.87
CA MET A 6 13.26 -20.64 10.54
C MET A 6 14.44 -21.44 9.98
N CYS A 7 15.25 -20.79 9.14
CA CYS A 7 16.46 -21.38 8.60
C CYS A 7 17.48 -21.71 9.70
N GLN A 8 18.02 -22.92 9.68
CA GLN A 8 19.05 -23.42 10.61
C GLN A 8 20.40 -22.71 10.47
N GLY A 9 20.70 -22.15 9.30
CA GLY A 9 21.96 -21.45 9.04
C GLY A 9 21.98 -20.01 9.52
N CYS A 10 21.00 -19.20 9.11
CA CYS A 10 20.99 -17.76 9.40
C CYS A 10 19.96 -17.32 10.43
N SER A 11 18.91 -18.11 10.71
CA SER A 11 17.77 -17.73 11.57
C SER A 11 17.08 -16.40 11.22
N ARG A 12 17.38 -15.80 10.07
CA ARG A 12 16.81 -14.51 9.61
C ARG A 12 15.60 -14.67 8.68
N ARG A 13 15.52 -15.81 7.99
CA ARG A 13 14.48 -16.12 6.98
C ARG A 13 13.90 -17.50 7.25
N PRO A 14 12.65 -17.77 6.85
CA PRO A 14 12.09 -19.11 6.93
C PRO A 14 12.81 -20.08 5.99
N GLU A 15 12.63 -21.38 6.21
CA GLU A 15 13.11 -22.41 5.30
C GLU A 15 12.46 -22.26 3.91
N ALA A 16 13.27 -22.43 2.86
CA ALA A 16 12.84 -22.29 1.47
C ALA A 16 11.75 -23.29 1.11
N TYR A 17 11.91 -24.53 1.56
CA TYR A 17 10.93 -25.61 1.40
C TYR A 17 10.84 -26.39 2.69
N ARG A 18 9.65 -26.95 2.94
CA ARG A 18 9.37 -27.67 4.17
C ARG A 18 10.37 -28.82 4.39
N LYS A 19 10.87 -28.98 5.61
CA LYS A 19 11.83 -30.04 6.01
C LYS A 19 13.19 -29.95 5.32
N ARG A 20 13.55 -28.81 4.73
CA ARG A 20 14.89 -28.61 4.15
C ARG A 20 15.85 -27.92 5.11
N GLY A 21 15.36 -27.21 6.12
CA GLY A 21 16.20 -26.54 7.12
C GLY A 21 16.93 -25.28 6.64
N TRP A 22 16.97 -25.01 5.33
CA TRP A 22 17.72 -23.89 4.75
C TRP A 22 16.81 -22.91 4.02
N CYS A 23 17.06 -21.60 4.15
CA CYS A 23 16.44 -20.58 3.29
C CYS A 23 17.04 -20.61 1.89
N TYR A 24 16.51 -19.79 0.98
CA TYR A 24 16.98 -19.71 -0.40
C TYR A 24 18.43 -19.23 -0.52
N ASP A 25 18.92 -18.42 0.43
CA ASP A 25 20.30 -17.89 0.40
C ASP A 25 21.30 -18.82 1.09
N CYS A 26 20.88 -19.56 2.12
CA CYS A 26 21.75 -20.46 2.88
C CYS A 26 21.82 -21.88 2.31
N LYS A 27 21.15 -22.16 1.19
CA LYS A 27 21.09 -23.51 0.61
C LYS A 27 22.49 -23.96 0.14
N PRO A 28 23.05 -25.05 0.71
CA PRO A 28 24.32 -25.60 0.26
C PRO A 28 24.25 -26.07 -1.20
N GLY A 29 25.27 -25.76 -2.02
CA GLY A 29 25.39 -26.24 -3.40
C GLY A 29 24.49 -25.55 -4.44
N SER A 30 23.92 -24.37 -4.16
CA SER A 30 22.96 -23.70 -5.06
C SER A 30 23.62 -22.94 -6.23
N LYS A 31 24.19 -23.67 -7.19
CA LYS A 31 24.54 -23.08 -8.51
C LYS A 31 23.30 -22.71 -9.36
N GLY A 32 22.10 -23.07 -8.93
CA GLY A 32 20.85 -22.72 -9.59
C GLY A 32 20.11 -21.59 -8.88
N ARG A 33 19.80 -20.51 -9.61
CA ARG A 33 18.84 -19.50 -9.15
C ARG A 33 17.49 -20.18 -8.85
N PRO A 34 16.78 -19.83 -7.76
CA PRO A 34 15.44 -20.34 -7.53
C PRO A 34 14.56 -20.02 -8.74
N LEU A 35 13.68 -20.95 -9.12
CA LEU A 35 12.69 -20.70 -10.17
C LEU A 35 11.88 -19.44 -9.84
N PRO A 36 11.47 -18.65 -10.86
CA PRO A 36 10.61 -17.49 -10.70
C PRO A 36 9.42 -17.76 -9.76
N CYS A 37 8.95 -16.72 -9.06
CA CYS A 37 7.83 -16.87 -8.14
C CYS A 37 6.63 -17.53 -8.83
N ARG A 38 6.16 -18.67 -8.30
CA ARG A 38 5.09 -19.47 -8.90
C ARG A 38 3.76 -18.73 -9.10
N ARG A 39 3.56 -17.59 -8.42
CA ARG A 39 2.34 -16.79 -8.49
C ARG A 39 2.43 -15.56 -9.38
N CYS A 40 3.56 -14.86 -9.39
CA CYS A 40 3.70 -13.59 -10.11
C CYS A 40 4.86 -13.55 -11.11
N GLY A 41 5.64 -14.62 -11.25
CA GLY A 41 6.78 -14.70 -12.17
C GLY A 41 7.98 -13.82 -11.79
N ARG A 42 7.95 -13.13 -10.65
CA ARG A 42 9.08 -12.29 -10.20
C ARG A 42 10.29 -13.14 -9.84
N ASP A 43 11.46 -12.69 -10.31
CA ASP A 43 12.76 -13.16 -9.85
C ASP A 43 13.18 -12.44 -8.55
N GLY A 44 13.48 -13.20 -7.51
CA GLY A 44 14.02 -12.68 -6.25
C GLY A 44 12.98 -12.37 -5.15
N ASP A 45 13.48 -11.90 -4.00
CA ASP A 45 12.73 -11.69 -2.74
C ASP A 45 11.90 -12.93 -2.33
N TYR A 46 12.47 -14.13 -2.54
CA TYR A 46 11.83 -15.40 -2.19
C TYR A 46 11.69 -15.55 -0.67
N TRP A 47 10.48 -15.90 -0.22
CA TRP A 47 10.20 -16.11 1.21
C TRP A 47 10.23 -17.59 1.55
N SER A 48 9.24 -18.36 1.09
CA SER A 48 9.18 -19.82 1.26
C SER A 48 8.28 -20.44 0.20
N SER A 49 8.39 -21.76 0.01
CA SER A 49 7.53 -22.57 -0.85
C SER A 49 7.42 -22.07 -2.30
N GLY A 50 8.51 -21.54 -2.86
CA GLY A 50 8.57 -21.02 -4.24
C GLY A 50 7.78 -19.73 -4.45
N LEU A 51 7.46 -18.98 -3.39
CA LEU A 51 6.75 -17.71 -3.46
C LEU A 51 7.63 -16.57 -2.95
N CYS A 52 7.55 -15.42 -3.62
CA CYS A 52 8.16 -14.20 -3.12
C CYS A 52 7.40 -13.66 -1.90
N ARG A 53 8.05 -12.77 -1.14
CA ARG A 53 7.51 -12.13 0.06
C ARG A 53 6.17 -11.42 -0.21
N LEU A 54 5.98 -10.87 -1.42
CA LEU A 54 4.74 -10.22 -1.83
C LEU A 54 3.61 -11.20 -2.18
N CYS A 55 3.92 -12.45 -2.51
CA CYS A 55 2.91 -13.45 -2.90
C CYS A 55 2.57 -14.41 -1.77
N HIS A 56 3.52 -14.65 -0.86
CA HIS A 56 3.29 -15.60 0.22
C HIS A 56 2.28 -15.04 1.24
N PRO A 57 1.25 -15.81 1.64
CA PRO A 57 0.21 -15.32 2.56
C PRO A 57 0.74 -14.95 3.96
N LEU A 58 1.67 -15.75 4.46
CA LEU A 58 2.26 -15.59 5.80
C LEU A 58 3.51 -14.69 5.82
N ALA A 59 3.95 -14.20 4.66
CA ALA A 59 5.11 -13.31 4.61
C ALA A 59 4.80 -11.97 5.26
N PRO A 60 5.77 -11.37 5.96
CA PRO A 60 5.66 -9.99 6.43
C PRO A 60 5.29 -9.08 5.26
N GLN A 61 4.22 -8.31 5.46
CA GLN A 61 3.73 -7.39 4.46
C GLN A 61 4.63 -6.17 4.42
N ALA A 62 5.36 -5.98 3.33
CA ALA A 62 6.11 -4.74 3.15
C ALA A 62 5.11 -3.56 3.11
N PRO A 63 5.36 -2.48 3.86
CA PRO A 63 4.62 -1.25 3.66
C PRO A 63 4.85 -0.73 2.24
N ASP A 64 3.81 -0.17 1.67
CA ASP A 64 3.76 0.39 0.33
C ASP A 64 3.00 1.72 0.37
N SER A 65 2.94 2.42 -0.76
CA SER A 65 2.14 3.63 -0.93
C SER A 65 0.70 3.29 -1.30
N CYS A 66 -0.25 4.05 -0.75
CA CYS A 66 -1.66 3.98 -1.09
C CYS A 66 -1.83 4.28 -2.58
N ARG A 67 -2.51 3.42 -3.33
CA ARG A 67 -2.69 3.60 -4.77
C ARG A 67 -3.42 4.90 -5.14
N ASP A 68 -4.28 5.42 -4.25
CA ASP A 68 -5.08 6.61 -4.53
C ASP A 68 -4.37 7.89 -4.08
N CYS A 69 -3.98 7.98 -2.82
CA CYS A 69 -3.42 9.20 -2.24
C CYS A 69 -1.91 9.18 -2.03
N LEU A 70 -1.22 8.12 -2.46
CA LEU A 70 0.23 7.95 -2.34
C LEU A 70 0.79 7.92 -0.91
N ALA A 71 -0.10 7.94 0.10
CA ALA A 71 0.28 7.87 1.52
C ALA A 71 1.02 6.56 1.83
N TRP A 72 2.17 6.65 2.51
CA TRP A 72 3.03 5.52 2.79
C TRP A 72 2.58 4.74 4.03
N GLY A 73 2.68 3.41 4.01
CA GLY A 73 2.35 2.55 5.14
C GLY A 73 1.10 1.70 4.94
N VAL A 74 0.57 1.61 3.73
CA VAL A 74 -0.44 0.58 3.40
C VAL A 74 0.24 -0.76 3.18
N THR A 75 -0.52 -1.84 3.22
CA THR A 75 -0.03 -3.15 2.79
C THR A 75 -0.87 -3.64 1.61
N ARG A 76 -0.58 -4.83 1.06
CA ARG A 76 -1.46 -5.43 0.03
C ARG A 76 -2.87 -5.73 0.56
N LEU A 77 -3.05 -5.77 1.88
CA LEU A 77 -4.37 -5.91 2.52
C LEU A 77 -5.24 -4.72 2.07
N ARG A 78 -6.49 -4.99 1.71
CA ARG A 78 -7.43 -3.99 1.15
C ARG A 78 -7.00 -3.38 -0.19
N GLY A 79 -6.20 -4.10 -0.98
CA GLY A 79 -5.87 -3.70 -2.36
C GLY A 79 -4.95 -2.47 -2.45
N ARG A 80 -4.03 -2.30 -1.49
CA ARG A 80 -3.14 -1.13 -1.36
C ARG A 80 -3.89 0.19 -1.19
N LEU A 81 -5.03 0.16 -0.48
CA LEU A 81 -5.74 1.38 -0.07
C LEU A 81 -5.57 1.61 1.42
N CYS A 82 -5.34 2.87 1.80
CA CYS A 82 -5.47 3.28 3.20
C CYS A 82 -6.95 3.34 3.59
N LEU A 83 -7.26 3.22 4.88
CA LEU A 83 -8.63 3.25 5.43
C LEU A 83 -9.40 4.47 4.95
N ALA A 84 -8.70 5.59 4.86
CA ALA A 84 -9.29 6.87 4.53
C ALA A 84 -9.61 6.99 3.02
N CYS A 85 -8.85 6.33 2.14
CA CYS A 85 -9.22 6.16 0.73
C CYS A 85 -10.31 5.10 0.53
N THR A 86 -10.32 4.04 1.35
CA THR A 86 -11.43 3.07 1.34
C THR A 86 -12.76 3.78 1.68
N ALA A 87 -12.79 4.55 2.76
CA ALA A 87 -13.97 5.34 3.15
C ALA A 87 -14.33 6.39 2.09
N TRP A 88 -13.32 7.04 1.49
CA TRP A 88 -13.55 8.03 0.43
C TRP A 88 -14.26 7.43 -0.79
N ARG A 89 -13.83 6.24 -1.25
CA ARG A 89 -14.48 5.52 -2.35
C ARG A 89 -15.90 5.06 -2.01
N TYR A 90 -16.15 4.76 -0.74
CA TYR A 90 -17.49 4.41 -0.28
C TYR A 90 -18.42 5.63 -0.32
N ALA A 91 -17.96 6.79 0.15
CA ALA A 91 -18.73 8.03 0.14
C ALA A 91 -18.87 8.66 -1.26
N HIS A 92 -17.91 8.41 -2.16
CA HIS A 92 -17.88 8.95 -3.51
C HIS A 92 -17.71 7.80 -4.51
N PRO A 93 -18.78 7.03 -4.78
CA PRO A 93 -18.71 5.89 -5.69
C PRO A 93 -18.46 6.35 -7.13
N GLY A 94 -17.74 5.54 -7.89
CA GLY A 94 -17.35 5.83 -9.27
C GLY A 94 -15.90 6.28 -9.42
N ALA A 95 -15.49 6.50 -10.66
CA ALA A 95 -14.21 7.07 -11.02
C ALA A 95 -14.43 8.29 -11.91
N GLY A 96 -13.63 9.33 -11.69
CA GLY A 96 -13.60 10.54 -12.49
C GLY A 96 -12.18 11.11 -12.51
N GLU A 97 -11.93 12.04 -13.43
CA GLU A 97 -10.66 12.73 -13.50
C GLU A 97 -10.58 13.81 -12.43
N CYS A 98 -9.55 13.76 -11.59
CA CYS A 98 -9.34 14.81 -10.60
C CYS A 98 -8.91 16.13 -11.27
N ILE A 99 -9.64 17.22 -11.02
CA ILE A 99 -9.39 18.56 -11.59
C ILE A 99 -7.97 19.09 -11.31
N CYS A 100 -7.36 18.64 -10.21
CA CYS A 100 -6.01 19.09 -9.82
C CYS A 100 -4.87 18.17 -10.31
N CYS A 101 -4.96 16.86 -10.09
CA CYS A 101 -3.86 15.93 -10.41
C CYS A 101 -4.08 15.11 -11.68
N HIS A 102 -5.22 15.28 -12.37
CA HIS A 102 -5.58 14.61 -13.62
C HIS A 102 -5.58 13.08 -13.59
N ARG A 103 -5.58 12.49 -12.38
CA ARG A 103 -5.66 11.05 -12.19
C ARG A 103 -7.10 10.60 -12.14
N GLU A 104 -7.38 9.47 -12.78
CA GLU A 104 -8.68 8.82 -12.76
C GLU A 104 -8.88 7.98 -11.48
N LEU A 105 -9.75 8.44 -10.58
CA LEU A 105 -10.04 7.83 -9.28
C LEU A 105 -11.36 8.37 -8.68
N ALA A 106 -11.75 7.93 -7.48
CA ALA A 106 -12.94 8.46 -6.81
C ALA A 106 -12.79 9.97 -6.46
N VAL A 107 -13.63 10.80 -7.06
CA VAL A 107 -13.67 12.25 -6.87
C VAL A 107 -14.94 12.68 -6.17
N ASN A 108 -14.88 13.79 -5.43
CA ASN A 108 -16.09 14.39 -4.83
C ASN A 108 -16.84 15.30 -5.82
N GLN A 109 -17.89 15.97 -5.34
CA GLN A 109 -18.67 16.95 -6.09
C GLN A 109 -17.86 18.13 -6.67
N HIS A 110 -16.65 18.38 -6.15
CA HIS A 110 -15.73 19.41 -6.64
C HIS A 110 -14.73 18.86 -7.67
N GLN A 111 -14.96 17.65 -8.20
CA GLN A 111 -14.02 16.93 -9.07
C GLN A 111 -12.63 16.74 -8.44
N ALA A 112 -12.54 16.69 -7.11
CA ALA A 112 -11.28 16.56 -6.39
C ALA A 112 -11.10 15.14 -5.84
N CYS A 113 -9.92 14.56 -6.06
CA CYS A 113 -9.50 13.35 -5.36
C CYS A 113 -9.32 13.59 -3.87
N ARG A 114 -9.35 12.52 -3.07
CA ARG A 114 -9.10 12.60 -1.62
C ARG A 114 -7.82 13.37 -1.27
N LEU A 115 -6.71 13.12 -1.98
CA LEU A 115 -5.43 13.76 -1.69
C LEU A 115 -5.51 15.28 -1.86
N CYS A 116 -5.97 15.72 -3.04
CA CYS A 116 -6.09 17.14 -3.34
C CYS A 116 -7.13 17.83 -2.45
N TRP A 117 -8.22 17.13 -2.13
CA TRP A 117 -9.24 17.63 -1.23
C TRP A 117 -8.74 17.80 0.22
N ALA A 118 -8.02 16.81 0.75
CA ALA A 118 -7.43 16.87 2.07
C ALA A 118 -6.36 17.97 2.18
N GLN A 119 -5.54 18.15 1.13
CA GLN A 119 -4.59 19.26 1.03
C GLN A 119 -5.31 20.61 1.07
N THR A 120 -6.41 20.74 0.32
CA THR A 120 -7.27 21.95 0.30
C THR A 120 -7.75 22.31 1.68
N PHE A 121 -8.38 21.34 2.35
CA PHE A 121 -8.85 21.51 3.72
C PHE A 121 -7.74 21.88 4.69
N THR A 122 -6.61 21.19 4.66
CA THR A 122 -5.50 21.43 5.60
C THR A 122 -4.92 22.83 5.40
N ARG A 123 -4.60 23.20 4.15
CA ARG A 123 -3.94 24.48 3.85
C ARG A 123 -4.88 25.66 4.06
N GLN A 124 -6.15 25.56 3.67
CA GLN A 124 -7.07 26.69 3.76
C GLN A 124 -7.65 26.86 5.17
N ALA A 125 -7.83 25.78 5.94
CA ALA A 125 -8.15 25.90 7.36
C ALA A 125 -7.04 26.64 8.13
N GLN A 126 -5.76 26.39 7.80
CA GLN A 126 -4.63 27.13 8.39
C GLN A 126 -4.61 28.62 8.05
N LEU A 127 -5.21 29.01 6.92
CA LEU A 127 -5.18 30.39 6.39
C LEU A 127 -6.51 31.13 6.51
N GLY A 128 -7.59 30.47 6.98
CA GLY A 128 -8.93 31.06 7.02
C GLY A 128 -9.53 31.35 5.64
N LEU A 129 -9.09 30.65 4.59
CA LEU A 129 -9.49 30.91 3.20
C LEU A 129 -10.69 30.07 2.75
N PRO A 130 -11.48 30.54 1.76
CA PRO A 130 -12.54 29.75 1.15
C PRO A 130 -11.98 28.52 0.42
N ARG A 131 -12.85 27.52 0.23
CA ARG A 131 -12.48 26.25 -0.43
C ARG A 131 -12.16 26.44 -1.91
N ASP A 132 -10.89 26.34 -2.27
CA ASP A 132 -10.38 26.39 -3.65
C ASP A 132 -9.34 25.29 -3.87
N VAL A 133 -9.75 24.26 -4.61
CA VAL A 133 -8.94 23.06 -4.85
C VAL A 133 -7.70 23.38 -5.68
N LEU A 134 -7.82 24.23 -6.69
CA LEU A 134 -6.70 24.51 -7.58
C LEU A 134 -5.66 25.34 -6.83
N SER A 135 -6.07 26.46 -6.25
CA SER A 135 -5.17 27.35 -5.49
C SER A 135 -4.45 26.62 -4.37
N ALA A 136 -5.15 25.78 -3.60
CA ALA A 136 -4.55 25.09 -2.47
C ALA A 136 -3.47 24.07 -2.87
N ASN A 137 -3.53 23.52 -4.08
CA ASN A 137 -2.64 22.47 -4.57
C ASN A 137 -1.57 22.96 -5.57
N GLN A 138 -1.48 24.27 -5.84
CA GLN A 138 -0.49 24.84 -6.78
C GLN A 138 0.97 24.50 -6.43
N ALA A 139 1.28 24.38 -5.13
CA ALA A 139 2.62 24.03 -4.65
C ALA A 139 2.82 22.51 -4.47
N GLY A 140 1.93 21.70 -5.05
CA GLY A 140 1.88 20.25 -4.84
C GLY A 140 1.12 19.85 -3.57
N GLN A 141 1.16 18.55 -3.26
CA GLN A 141 0.45 17.95 -2.14
C GLN A 141 1.44 17.44 -1.09
N GLN A 142 1.15 17.71 0.18
CA GLN A 142 1.82 17.02 1.28
C GLN A 142 1.46 15.54 1.23
N LEU A 143 2.46 14.67 1.25
CA LEU A 143 2.25 13.23 1.45
C LEU A 143 2.18 12.90 2.93
N TRP A 144 1.42 11.87 3.26
CA TRP A 144 1.05 11.51 4.63
C TRP A 144 1.39 10.05 4.92
N PHE A 145 1.54 9.72 6.19
CA PHE A 145 1.46 8.32 6.61
C PHE A 145 0.03 7.81 6.53
N ALA A 146 -0.13 6.61 6.01
CA ALA A 146 -1.42 5.95 5.87
C ALA A 146 -2.09 5.81 7.23
N ASN A 147 -3.39 6.09 7.28
CA ASN A 147 -4.25 5.94 8.46
C ASN A 147 -3.97 6.89 9.64
N MET A 148 -3.18 7.97 9.45
CA MET A 148 -3.05 9.01 10.48
C MET A 148 -4.23 9.97 10.52
N ASN A 149 -4.81 10.29 9.36
CA ASN A 149 -6.01 11.12 9.28
C ASN A 149 -7.23 10.19 9.27
N ARG A 150 -7.77 9.88 10.46
CA ARG A 150 -9.03 9.15 10.56
C ARG A 150 -10.11 9.94 9.81
N PRO A 151 -10.86 9.33 8.88
CA PRO A 151 -12.09 9.95 8.42
C PRO A 151 -13.04 10.04 9.61
N GLU A 152 -13.52 11.22 9.94
CA GLU A 152 -14.77 11.36 10.68
C GLU A 152 -15.85 10.73 9.81
N PHE A 153 -16.38 9.58 10.23
CA PHE A 153 -17.56 9.01 9.60
C PHE A 153 -18.76 9.85 10.09
N PRO A 154 -19.48 10.55 9.20
CA PRO A 154 -20.76 11.13 9.60
C PRO A 154 -21.74 9.95 9.71
N GLY A 155 -21.95 9.42 10.92
CA GLY A 155 -22.94 8.35 11.14
C GLY A 155 -22.58 7.28 12.17
N GLY A 156 -21.83 7.59 13.22
CA GLY A 156 -21.82 6.76 14.43
C GLY A 156 -22.73 7.38 15.48
N CYS A 157 -23.94 6.85 15.64
CA CYS A 157 -24.69 6.99 16.90
C CYS A 157 -23.94 6.27 18.02
#